data_AF-A0A0F9T732-F1
#
_entry.id   AF-A0A0F9T732-F1
#
_cell.length_a   1.000
_cell.length_b   1.000
_cell.length_c   1.000
_cell.angle_alpha   90.00
_cell.angle_beta   90.00
_cell.angle_gamma   90.00
#
_symmetry.space_group_name_H-M   'P 1'
#
loop_
_entity.id
_entity.type
_entity.pdbx_description
1 polymer ?
#
loop_
_entity_poly.entity_id
_entity_poly.type
_entity_poly.pdbx_seq_one_letter_code
_entity_poly.pdbx_strand_id
1 'polypeptide(L)'
;MPEINKRGNTVLRSFHSTERYRFDFKLCTAEKGWRQYDTDQDAWYFGVWVHPEKRLIVTYAEGDVTVTKCPTEEGYHAELSYMAEFYGPPPPAFITIDYPNGGITKYFDKRPE
;
A
#
# COMPACT_ATOMS: atom_id res chain seq x y z
N MET A 1 -13.37 -16.39 -7.26
CA MET A 1 -14.68 -15.93 -6.78
C MET A 1 -14.45 -14.81 -5.77
N PRO A 2 -15.32 -13.79 -5.70
CA PRO A 2 -15.22 -12.77 -4.65
C PRO A 2 -15.39 -13.43 -3.27
N GLU A 3 -14.51 -13.08 -2.33
CA GLU A 3 -14.59 -13.50 -0.93
C GLU A 3 -14.90 -12.29 -0.04
N ILE A 4 -15.49 -12.53 1.12
CA ILE A 4 -15.70 -11.51 2.15
C ILE A 4 -14.67 -11.73 3.24
N ASN A 5 -13.86 -10.72 3.54
CA ASN A 5 -12.88 -10.83 4.61
C ASN A 5 -13.50 -10.60 6.00
N LYS A 6 -12.70 -10.79 7.06
CA LYS A 6 -13.16 -10.63 8.45
C LYS A 6 -13.73 -9.25 8.80
N ARG A 7 -13.43 -8.23 7.99
CA ARG A 7 -13.87 -6.84 8.18
C ARG A 7 -15.09 -6.50 7.30
N GLY A 8 -15.66 -7.49 6.60
CA GLY A 8 -16.86 -7.31 5.79
C GLY A 8 -16.61 -6.77 4.38
N ASN A 9 -15.35 -6.65 3.96
CA ASN A 9 -15.00 -6.10 2.65
C ASN A 9 -14.88 -7.21 1.59
N THR A 10 -15.21 -6.87 0.35
CA THR A 10 -15.07 -7.80 -0.77
C THR A 10 -13.63 -7.85 -1.23
N VAL A 11 -13.06 -9.04 -1.34
CA VAL A 11 -11.71 -9.27 -1.82
C VAL A 11 -11.75 -10.04 -3.13
N LEU A 12 -11.03 -9.51 -4.13
CA LEU A 12 -10.82 -10.13 -5.42
C LEU A 12 -9.35 -10.53 -5.53
N ARG A 13 -9.09 -11.75 -5.96
CA ARG A 13 -7.74 -12.29 -6.15
C ARG A 13 -7.52 -12.64 -7.62
N SER A 14 -6.36 -12.27 -8.14
CA SER A 14 -5.90 -12.66 -9.47
C SER A 14 -4.38 -12.83 -9.47
N PHE A 15 -3.85 -13.44 -10.53
CA PHE A 15 -2.40 -13.58 -10.73
C PHE A 15 -2.00 -12.87 -12.02
N HIS A 16 -0.89 -12.13 -11.96
CA HIS A 16 -0.30 -11.43 -13.08
C HIS A 16 1.23 -11.55 -13.02
N SER A 17 1.82 -12.26 -13.99
CA SER A 17 3.28 -12.34 -14.15
C SER A 17 3.85 -10.97 -14.57
N THR A 18 4.15 -10.11 -13.60
CA THR A 18 4.63 -8.74 -13.80
C THR A 18 5.53 -8.32 -12.63
N GLU A 19 5.69 -7.02 -12.42
CA GLU A 19 6.40 -6.42 -11.29
C GLU A 19 5.56 -5.26 -10.74
N ARG A 20 5.87 -4.80 -9.53
CA ARG A 20 5.15 -3.68 -8.90
C ARG A 20 5.11 -2.42 -9.76
N TYR A 21 6.12 -2.21 -10.60
CA TYR A 21 6.26 -1.00 -11.42
C TYR A 21 5.11 -0.81 -12.42
N ARG A 22 4.42 -1.90 -12.81
CA ARG A 22 3.19 -1.81 -13.59
C ARG A 22 2.08 -1.10 -12.82
N PHE A 23 2.03 -1.26 -11.50
CA PHE A 23 1.10 -0.56 -10.63
C PHE A 23 1.55 0.88 -10.41
N ASP A 24 2.80 1.10 -10.02
CA ASP A 24 3.36 2.44 -9.74
C ASP A 24 3.19 3.40 -10.92
N PHE A 25 3.54 2.96 -12.13
CA PHE A 25 3.63 3.87 -13.29
C PHE A 25 2.45 3.80 -14.25
N LYS A 26 1.48 2.90 -14.03
CA LYS A 26 0.37 2.73 -14.99
C LYS A 26 -1.00 2.51 -14.34
N LEU A 27 -1.13 1.60 -13.37
CA LEU A 27 -2.46 1.21 -12.86
C LEU A 27 -2.89 2.07 -11.66
N CYS A 28 -1.98 2.27 -10.70
CA CYS A 28 -2.20 2.91 -9.41
C CYS A 28 -1.49 4.27 -9.32
N THR A 29 -1.62 5.10 -10.36
CA THR A 29 -0.97 6.41 -10.42
C THR A 29 -1.71 7.46 -9.59
N ALA A 30 -0.97 8.47 -9.10
CA ALA A 30 -1.53 9.60 -8.36
C ALA A 30 -2.60 10.36 -9.16
N GLU A 31 -2.40 10.54 -10.46
CA GLU A 31 -3.37 11.15 -11.39
C GLU A 31 -4.72 10.42 -11.42
N LYS A 32 -4.72 9.11 -11.08
CA LYS A 32 -5.92 8.28 -11.02
C LYS A 32 -6.52 8.20 -9.61
N GLY A 33 -6.02 9.01 -8.67
CA GLY A 33 -6.49 9.07 -7.27
C GLY A 33 -5.90 8.02 -6.35
N TRP A 34 -4.87 7.29 -6.79
CA TRP A 34 -4.18 6.30 -5.96
C TRP A 34 -3.05 6.94 -5.17
N ARG A 35 -2.82 6.43 -3.97
CA ARG A 35 -1.68 6.77 -3.12
C ARG A 35 -0.98 5.48 -2.72
N GLN A 36 0.34 5.46 -2.85
CA GLN A 36 1.14 4.34 -2.35
C GLN A 36 1.04 4.30 -0.82
N TYR A 37 0.96 3.09 -0.26
CA TYR A 37 0.98 2.84 1.17
C TYR A 37 2.32 2.18 1.50
N ASP A 38 3.28 2.98 1.93
CA ASP A 38 4.66 2.49 2.07
C ASP A 38 4.83 1.53 3.24
N THR A 39 5.59 0.47 3.00
CA THR A 39 5.89 -0.63 3.93
C THR A 39 7.39 -0.92 3.95
N ASP A 40 7.87 -1.59 4.99
CA ASP A 40 9.27 -2.05 5.06
C ASP A 40 9.60 -3.18 4.07
N GLN A 41 8.58 -3.74 3.40
CA GLN A 41 8.70 -4.78 2.37
C GLN A 41 8.75 -4.20 0.94
N ASP A 42 8.75 -2.88 0.79
CA ASP A 42 8.70 -2.27 -0.54
C ASP A 42 9.95 -2.58 -1.39
N ALA A 43 9.75 -3.45 -2.37
CA ALA A 43 10.74 -3.85 -3.37
C ALA A 43 10.03 -4.24 -4.66
N TRP A 44 10.74 -4.46 -5.78
CA TRP A 44 10.18 -4.77 -7.11
C TRP A 44 9.10 -5.88 -7.13
N TYR A 45 9.14 -6.79 -6.15
CA TYR A 45 8.23 -7.92 -5.98
C TYR A 45 6.99 -7.65 -5.11
N PHE A 46 6.88 -6.53 -4.40
CA PHE A 46 5.79 -6.28 -3.44
C PHE A 46 5.33 -4.82 -3.48
N GLY A 47 4.06 -4.52 -3.20
CA GLY A 47 3.61 -3.14 -2.98
C GLY A 47 2.13 -3.05 -2.60
N VAL A 48 1.76 -1.92 -1.97
CA VAL A 48 0.38 -1.62 -1.56
C VAL A 48 -0.01 -0.21 -2.03
N TRP A 49 -1.22 -0.08 -2.59
CA TRP A 49 -1.78 1.21 -3.00
C TRP A 49 -3.22 1.32 -2.53
N VAL A 50 -3.62 2.52 -2.15
CA VAL A 50 -4.98 2.83 -1.69
C VAL A 50 -5.61 3.93 -2.53
N HIS A 51 -6.92 3.83 -2.76
CA HIS A 51 -7.72 4.86 -3.42
C HIS A 51 -8.82 5.30 -2.46
N PRO A 52 -8.64 6.44 -1.76
CA PRO A 52 -9.53 6.86 -0.68
C PRO A 52 -10.96 7.12 -1.15
N GLU A 53 -11.11 7.87 -2.25
CA GLU A 53 -12.43 8.22 -2.78
C GLU A 53 -13.26 7.01 -3.21
N LYS A 54 -12.60 5.99 -3.81
CA LYS A 54 -13.24 4.75 -4.24
C LYS A 54 -13.21 3.66 -3.17
N ARG A 55 -12.54 3.90 -2.05
CA ARG A 55 -12.32 2.96 -0.94
C ARG A 55 -11.78 1.61 -1.41
N LEU A 56 -10.76 1.66 -2.25
CA LEU A 56 -10.08 0.50 -2.81
C LEU A 56 -8.69 0.35 -2.24
N ILE A 57 -8.25 -0.89 -2.07
CA ILE A 57 -6.89 -1.23 -1.68
C ILE A 57 -6.39 -2.30 -2.65
N VAL A 58 -5.20 -2.10 -3.20
CA VAL A 58 -4.51 -3.05 -4.06
C VAL A 58 -3.25 -3.50 -3.36
N THR A 59 -3.04 -4.80 -3.28
CA THR A 59 -1.79 -5.41 -2.84
C THR A 59 -1.24 -6.26 -3.97
N TYR A 60 0.01 -6.07 -4.31
CA TYR A 60 0.78 -6.90 -5.22
C TYR A 60 1.87 -7.64 -4.44
N ALA A 61 2.01 -8.94 -4.65
CA ALA A 61 3.06 -9.76 -4.06
C ALA A 61 3.46 -10.89 -5.01
N GLU A 62 4.63 -10.79 -5.63
CA GLU A 62 5.23 -11.85 -6.48
C GLU A 62 4.30 -12.41 -7.57
N GLY A 63 3.43 -11.55 -8.11
CA GLY A 63 2.46 -11.90 -9.13
C GLY A 63 1.03 -12.04 -8.61
N ASP A 64 0.84 -12.32 -7.32
CA ASP A 64 -0.48 -12.29 -6.70
C ASP A 64 -0.97 -10.85 -6.55
N VAL A 65 -2.21 -10.63 -6.98
CA VAL A 65 -2.90 -9.35 -6.86
C VAL A 65 -4.15 -9.55 -6.04
N THR A 66 -4.26 -8.78 -4.97
CA THR A 66 -5.46 -8.69 -4.15
C THR A 66 -6.06 -7.30 -4.28
N VAL A 67 -7.34 -7.21 -4.63
CA VAL A 67 -8.11 -5.96 -4.65
C VAL A 67 -9.21 -6.04 -3.61
N THR A 68 -9.09 -5.24 -2.57
CA THR A 68 -10.11 -5.09 -1.53
C THR A 68 -11.01 -3.91 -1.88
N LYS A 69 -12.32 -4.16 -1.97
CA LYS A 69 -13.37 -3.17 -2.19
C LYS A 69 -14.13 -2.96 -0.90
N CYS A 70 -14.09 -1.73 -0.37
CA CYS A 70 -14.75 -1.39 0.87
C CYS A 70 -16.03 -0.60 0.57
N PRO A 71 -17.23 -1.21 0.69
CA PRO A 71 -18.48 -0.54 0.34
C PRO A 71 -18.76 0.66 1.25
N THR A 72 -18.35 0.58 2.51
CA THR A 72 -18.54 1.63 3.53
C THR A 72 -17.22 2.28 3.91
N GLU A 73 -17.32 3.49 4.46
CA GLU A 73 -16.17 4.23 4.97
C GLU A 73 -15.57 3.53 6.20
N GLU A 74 -16.42 3.00 7.09
CA GLU A 74 -15.99 2.26 8.26
C GLU A 74 -15.20 1.00 7.87
N GLY A 75 -15.64 0.30 6.82
CA GLY A 75 -14.94 -0.87 6.29
C GLY A 75 -13.57 -0.51 5.72
N TYR A 76 -13.44 0.66 5.09
CA TYR A 76 -12.17 1.16 4.56
C TYR A 76 -11.19 1.53 5.68
N HIS A 77 -11.65 2.30 6.68
CA HIS A 77 -10.84 2.64 7.85
C HIS A 77 -10.42 1.42 8.67
N ALA A 78 -11.28 0.39 8.74
CA ALA A 78 -10.94 -0.88 9.37
C ALA A 78 -9.81 -1.62 8.63
N GLU A 79 -9.75 -1.58 7.30
CA GLU A 79 -8.60 -2.11 6.56
C GLU A 79 -7.33 -1.29 6.80
N LEU A 80 -7.42 0.04 6.76
CA LEU A 80 -6.26 0.91 7.00
C LEU A 80 -5.68 0.68 8.40
N SER A 81 -6.53 0.54 9.40
CA SER A 81 -6.15 0.23 10.79
C SER A 81 -5.48 -1.15 10.88
N TYR A 82 -6.07 -2.17 10.23
CA TYR A 82 -5.49 -3.51 10.18
C TYR A 82 -4.12 -3.53 9.49
N MET A 83 -3.95 -2.79 8.39
CA MET A 83 -2.66 -2.66 7.70
C MET A 83 -1.64 -1.91 8.55
N ALA A 84 -2.05 -0.87 9.29
CA ALA A 84 -1.16 -0.14 10.18
C ALA A 84 -0.66 -1.02 11.34
N GLU A 85 -1.53 -1.88 11.88
CA GLU A 85 -1.14 -2.89 12.88
C GLU A 85 -0.20 -3.94 12.28
N PHE A 86 -0.51 -4.44 11.08
CA PHE A 86 0.24 -5.51 10.44
C PHE A 86 1.63 -5.08 9.93
N TYR A 87 1.72 -3.96 9.20
CA TYR A 87 2.97 -3.45 8.64
C TYR A 87 3.74 -2.55 9.60
N GLY A 88 3.17 -2.21 10.75
CA GLY A 88 3.80 -1.29 11.71
C GLY A 88 3.93 0.14 11.18
N PRO A 89 4.86 0.96 11.71
CA PRO A 89 5.02 2.36 11.30
C PRO A 89 5.52 2.49 9.84
N PRO A 90 5.32 3.66 9.19
CA PRO A 90 5.86 3.90 7.86
C PRO A 90 7.40 3.81 7.86
N PRO A 91 8.02 3.26 6.79
CA PRO A 91 9.46 3.36 6.61
C PRO A 91 9.87 4.82 6.38
N PRO A 92 11.15 5.18 6.60
CA PRO A 92 11.64 6.49 6.23
C PRO A 92 11.58 6.66 4.70
N ALA A 93 11.02 7.79 4.26
CA ALA A 93 10.96 8.18 2.85
C ALA A 93 12.37 8.41 2.28
N PHE A 94 13.26 8.98 3.09
CA PHE A 94 14.69 9.04 2.79
C PHE A 94 15.54 9.17 4.06
N ILE A 95 16.83 8.86 3.91
CA ILE A 95 17.82 8.90 4.99
C ILE A 95 19.00 9.74 4.51
N THR A 96 19.43 10.70 5.32
CA THR A 96 20.66 11.45 5.10
C THR A 96 21.74 11.00 6.08
N ILE A 97 22.99 11.05 5.60
CA ILE A 97 24.18 10.76 6.41
C ILE A 97 25.07 12.00 6.36
N ASP A 98 25.28 12.63 7.51
CA ASP A 98 26.08 13.84 7.62
C ASP A 98 27.56 13.49 7.52
N TYR A 99 28.29 14.14 6.61
CA TYR A 99 29.75 14.02 6.51
C TYR A 99 30.44 15.22 7.17
N PRO A 100 31.55 15.05 7.94
CA PRO A 100 32.26 13.80 8.22
C PRO A 100 31.76 13.05 9.47
N ASN A 101 30.78 13.56 10.19
CA ASN A 101 30.43 13.10 11.55
C ASN A 101 29.63 11.79 11.59
N GLY A 102 29.05 11.35 10.48
CA GLY A 102 28.25 10.12 10.38
C GLY A 102 26.85 10.23 11.01
N GLY A 103 26.34 11.42 11.29
CA GLY A 103 25.00 11.62 11.84
C GLY A 103 23.93 11.10 10.87
N ILE A 104 22.96 10.32 11.37
CA ILE A 104 21.88 9.75 10.56
C ILE A 104 20.59 10.52 10.86
N THR A 105 20.01 11.13 9.83
CA THR A 105 18.67 11.74 9.92
C THR A 105 17.70 10.99 9.02
N LYS A 106 16.54 10.63 9.57
CA LYS A 106 15.47 9.91 8.86
C LYS A 106 14.29 10.84 8.67
N TYR A 107 13.80 10.91 7.44
CA TYR A 107 12.63 11.71 7.06
C TYR A 107 11.49 10.76 6.71
N PHE A 108 10.28 11.08 7.18
CA PHE A 108 9.11 10.21 7.06
C PHE A 108 7.99 10.94 6.34
N ASP A 109 7.31 10.23 5.45
CA ASP A 109 6.07 10.69 4.86
C ASP A 109 4.86 10.14 5.62
N LYS A 110 3.79 10.93 5.64
CA LYS A 110 2.53 10.53 6.29
C LYS A 110 1.83 9.49 5.41
N ARG A 111 1.43 8.37 6.01
CA ARG A 111 0.62 7.36 5.31
C ARG A 111 -0.76 7.92 4.92
N PRO A 112 -1.33 7.41 3.81
CA PRO A 112 -2.71 7.68 3.43
C PRO A 112 -3.71 7.34 4.56
N GLU A 113 -4.61 8.29 4.86
CA GLU A 113 -5.82 8.14 5.70
C GLU A 113 -7.08 8.09 4.84
#